data_AF-A0A957X749-F1
#
_entry.id   AF-A0A957X749-F1
#
_cell.length_a   1.000
_cell.length_b   1.000
_cell.length_c   1.000
_cell.angle_alpha   90.00
_cell.angle_beta   90.00
_cell.angle_gamma   90.00
#
_symmetry.space_group_name_H-M   'P 1'
#
loop_
_entity.id
_entity.type
_entity.pdbx_description
1 polymer ?
#
loop_
_entity_poly.entity_id
_entity_poly.type
_entity_poly.pdbx_seq_one_letter_code
_entity_poly.pdbx_strand_id
1 'polypeptide(L)'
;MALAHYLPPSTQLDAVTACVGLISDTHYPLRCEQLPPALFEIFAGVDLLLHAGDVGELTVLDQLSQIAPVIAVHGNDEATIAEEVLPYQQVLSLHGRRVLLWHSHYPDRQEEMASRVD
;
A
#
# COMPACT_ATOMS: atom_id res chain seq x y z
N MET A 1 -1.22 -20.05 -9.41
CA MET A 1 -2.53 -19.69 -8.85
C MET A 1 -2.56 -18.17 -8.72
N ALA A 2 -3.60 -17.50 -9.18
CA ALA A 2 -3.56 -16.04 -9.35
C ALA A 2 -3.74 -15.30 -8.01
N LEU A 3 -2.71 -14.56 -7.59
CA LEU A 3 -2.78 -13.61 -6.48
C LEU A 3 -3.51 -12.34 -6.95
N ALA A 4 -4.81 -12.27 -6.65
CA ALA A 4 -5.66 -11.12 -6.96
C ALA A 4 -6.56 -10.82 -5.74
N HIS A 5 -5.95 -10.34 -4.65
CA HIS A 5 -6.61 -10.25 -3.33
C HIS A 5 -6.88 -8.84 -2.80
N TYR A 6 -6.50 -7.78 -3.51
CA TYR A 6 -6.64 -6.38 -3.04
C TYR A 6 -7.40 -5.44 -3.99
N LEU A 7 -8.21 -6.00 -4.90
CA LEU A 7 -9.22 -5.26 -5.64
C LEU A 7 -10.56 -6.00 -5.55
N PRO A 8 -11.67 -5.33 -5.18
CA PRO A 8 -13.00 -5.89 -5.38
C PRO A 8 -13.18 -6.23 -6.87
N PRO A 9 -13.60 -7.46 -7.25
CA PRO A 9 -13.63 -7.88 -8.66
C PRO A 9 -14.54 -7.06 -9.59
N SER A 10 -15.39 -6.20 -9.02
CA SER A 10 -16.31 -5.30 -9.71
C SER A 10 -15.80 -3.87 -9.91
N THR A 11 -14.61 -3.50 -9.44
CA THR A 11 -14.09 -2.13 -9.55
C THR A 11 -13.62 -1.82 -10.97
N GLN A 12 -14.41 -1.05 -11.73
CA GLN A 12 -13.97 -0.48 -13.00
C GLN A 12 -12.96 0.66 -12.76
N LEU A 13 -11.69 0.41 -13.07
CA LEU A 13 -10.59 1.38 -12.90
C LEU A 13 -10.72 2.62 -13.80
N ASP A 14 -11.56 2.55 -14.84
CA ASP A 14 -11.81 3.65 -15.79
C ASP A 14 -12.69 4.78 -15.21
N ALA A 15 -13.29 4.57 -14.03
CA ALA A 15 -14.20 5.52 -13.36
C ALA A 15 -13.55 6.29 -12.19
N VAL A 16 -12.34 5.92 -11.78
CA VAL A 16 -11.58 6.56 -10.69
C VAL A 16 -11.31 8.02 -11.05
N THR A 17 -11.51 8.97 -10.13
CA THR A 17 -11.60 10.41 -10.44
C THR A 17 -10.32 11.10 -10.97
N ALA A 18 -9.10 10.94 -10.42
CA ALA A 18 -8.66 10.17 -9.26
C ALA A 18 -8.00 11.06 -8.20
N CYS A 19 -8.47 10.95 -6.96
CA CYS A 19 -7.82 11.38 -5.73
C CYS A 19 -7.22 10.13 -5.05
N VAL A 20 -5.90 10.05 -4.95
CA VAL A 20 -5.18 8.90 -4.40
C VAL A 20 -4.57 9.29 -3.05
N GLY A 21 -4.97 8.61 -1.98
CA GLY A 21 -4.30 8.69 -0.69
C GLY A 21 -3.05 7.81 -0.68
N LEU A 22 -1.97 8.29 -0.07
CA LEU A 22 -0.72 7.55 0.10
C LEU A 22 -0.27 7.60 1.56
N ILE A 23 0.09 6.45 2.11
CA ILE A 23 0.69 6.28 3.42
C ILE A 23 1.79 5.19 3.36
N SER A 24 2.68 5.18 4.34
CA SER A 24 3.72 4.17 4.53
C SER A 24 4.16 4.17 5.99
N ASP A 25 5.03 3.24 6.39
CA ASP A 25 5.74 3.27 7.68
C ASP A 25 4.79 3.35 8.90
N THR A 26 3.64 2.67 8.80
CA THR A 26 2.65 2.62 9.89
C THR A 26 3.20 1.81 11.08
N HIS A 27 3.97 0.74 10.80
CA HIS A 27 4.58 -0.15 11.80
C HIS A 27 3.65 -0.48 12.99
N TYR A 28 2.40 -0.84 12.72
CA TYR A 28 1.43 -1.15 13.77
C TYR A 28 1.69 -2.56 14.36
N PRO A 29 1.65 -2.76 15.69
CA PRO A 29 1.39 -1.79 16.75
C PRO A 29 2.66 -1.14 17.35
N LEU A 30 3.85 -1.41 16.79
CA LEU A 30 5.15 -1.00 17.34
C LEU A 30 5.36 0.52 17.44
N ARG A 31 4.82 1.29 16.48
CA ARG A 31 4.92 2.77 16.45
C ARG A 31 3.63 3.48 16.82
N CYS A 32 2.49 2.78 16.79
CA CYS A 32 1.20 3.34 17.15
C CYS A 32 0.30 2.27 17.78
N GLU A 33 -0.29 2.55 18.95
CA GLU A 33 -1.23 1.63 19.60
C GLU A 33 -2.60 1.59 18.90
N GLN A 34 -2.91 2.63 18.12
CA GLN A 34 -4.14 2.80 17.33
C GLN A 34 -3.82 3.66 16.11
N LEU A 35 -4.53 3.44 14.99
CA LEU A 35 -4.45 4.36 13.84
C LEU A 35 -4.98 5.75 14.24
N PRO A 36 -4.27 6.85 13.91
CA PRO A 36 -4.71 8.19 14.28
C PRO A 36 -6.12 8.51 13.73
N PRO A 37 -7.09 8.98 14.54
CA PRO A 37 -8.44 9.25 14.05
C PRO A 37 -8.51 10.25 12.87
N ALA A 38 -7.61 11.22 12.84
CA ALA A 38 -7.49 12.19 11.74
C ALA A 38 -7.17 11.54 10.38
N LEU A 39 -6.65 10.31 10.35
CA LEU A 39 -6.32 9.56 9.14
C LEU A 39 -7.60 9.26 8.32
N PHE A 40 -8.71 8.97 9.01
CA PHE A 40 -10.03 8.77 8.40
C PHE A 40 -10.61 10.07 7.82
N GLU A 41 -10.30 11.23 8.41
CA GLU A 41 -10.71 12.54 7.91
C GLU A 41 -9.87 12.98 6.71
N ILE A 42 -8.54 12.79 6.78
CA ILE A 42 -7.58 13.17 5.73
C ILE A 42 -7.83 12.38 4.43
N PHE A 43 -8.18 11.10 4.54
CA PHE A 43 -8.47 10.25 3.38
C PHE A 43 -9.97 10.14 3.05
N ALA A 44 -10.83 10.94 3.69
CA ALA A 44 -12.27 10.93 3.38
C ALA A 44 -12.52 11.30 1.91
N GLY A 45 -13.10 10.37 1.16
CA GLY A 45 -13.46 10.58 -0.26
C GLY A 45 -12.30 10.43 -1.27
N VAL A 46 -11.17 9.83 -0.89
CA VAL A 46 -10.20 9.35 -1.89
C VAL A 46 -10.78 8.16 -2.66
N ASP A 47 -10.45 8.04 -3.95
CA ASP A 47 -10.93 6.93 -4.78
C ASP A 47 -10.10 5.64 -4.57
N LEU A 48 -8.87 5.79 -4.07
CA LEU A 48 -7.91 4.71 -3.86
C LEU A 48 -6.91 5.08 -2.74
N LEU A 49 -6.58 4.12 -1.89
CA LEU A 49 -5.48 4.20 -0.92
C LEU A 49 -4.30 3.33 -1.36
N LEU A 50 -3.09 3.86 -1.21
CA LEU A 50 -1.83 3.14 -1.39
C LEU A 50 -1.08 3.07 -0.06
N HIS A 51 -0.63 1.86 0.33
CA HIS A 51 0.33 1.69 1.43
C HIS A 51 1.69 1.23 0.88
N ALA A 52 2.72 2.07 0.99
CA ALA A 52 4.04 1.81 0.42
C ALA A 52 4.96 1.00 1.35
N GLY A 53 4.46 -0.09 1.96
CA GLY A 53 5.21 -0.95 2.88
C GLY A 53 5.41 -0.41 4.29
N ASP A 54 6.07 -1.22 5.12
CA ASP A 54 6.21 -1.10 6.57
C ASP A 54 4.84 -0.91 7.26
N VAL A 55 3.89 -1.81 6.95
CA VAL A 55 2.51 -1.81 7.49
C VAL A 55 2.48 -2.19 8.97
N GLY A 56 3.23 -3.23 9.35
CA GLY A 56 3.01 -3.98 10.58
C GLY A 56 1.91 -5.04 10.40
N GLU A 57 0.89 -5.07 11.26
CA GLU A 57 -0.22 -6.02 11.12
C GLU A 57 -1.15 -5.71 9.94
N LEU A 58 -1.60 -6.77 9.24
CA LEU A 58 -2.57 -6.67 8.13
C LEU A 58 -3.94 -6.08 8.56
N THR A 59 -4.25 -6.06 9.86
CA THR A 59 -5.44 -5.40 10.44
C THR A 59 -5.46 -3.89 10.18
N VAL A 60 -4.32 -3.27 9.86
CA VAL A 60 -4.24 -1.89 9.35
C VAL A 60 -4.92 -1.78 7.99
N LEU A 61 -4.66 -2.73 7.07
CA LEU A 61 -5.25 -2.71 5.73
C LEU A 61 -6.77 -2.94 5.80
N ASP A 62 -7.23 -3.80 6.71
CA ASP A 62 -8.66 -3.99 6.99
C ASP A 62 -9.32 -2.68 7.44
N GLN A 63 -8.68 -1.91 8.34
CA GLN A 63 -9.18 -0.61 8.79
C GLN A 63 -9.17 0.44 7.68
N LEU A 64 -8.07 0.55 6.91
CA LEU A 64 -7.97 1.47 5.78
C LEU A 64 -9.00 1.15 4.68
N SER A 65 -9.33 -0.14 4.48
CA SER A 65 -10.33 -0.57 3.49
C SER A 65 -11.75 -0.08 3.76
N GLN A 66 -12.03 0.41 4.98
CA GLN A 66 -13.30 1.03 5.34
C GLN A 66 -13.44 2.45 4.77
N ILE A 67 -12.33 3.08 4.36
CA ILE A 67 -12.29 4.42 3.77
C ILE A 67 -12.44 4.33 2.24
N ALA A 68 -11.60 3.52 1.60
CA ALA A 68 -11.49 3.35 0.16
C ALA A 68 -10.81 2.01 -0.16
N PRO A 69 -10.85 1.50 -1.41
CA PRO A 69 -10.02 0.36 -1.82
C PRO A 69 -8.54 0.59 -1.51
N VAL A 70 -7.84 -0.42 -1.00
CA VAL A 70 -6.42 -0.33 -0.59
C VAL A 70 -5.56 -1.23 -1.45
N ILE A 71 -4.45 -0.69 -1.97
CA ILE A 71 -3.38 -1.46 -2.59
C ILE A 71 -2.12 -1.28 -1.73
N ALA A 72 -1.50 -2.38 -1.33
CA ALA A 72 -0.31 -2.38 -0.48
C ALA A 72 0.81 -3.23 -1.09
N VAL A 73 2.03 -2.91 -0.69
CA VAL A 73 3.24 -3.73 -0.84
C VAL A 73 3.80 -4.03 0.54
N HIS A 74 4.64 -5.05 0.68
CA HIS A 74 5.47 -5.16 1.88
C HIS A 74 6.66 -4.18 1.79
N GLY A 75 7.18 -3.78 2.95
CA GLY A 75 8.46 -3.12 3.08
C GLY A 75 9.55 -4.07 3.57
N ASN A 76 10.36 -3.60 4.52
CA ASN A 76 11.53 -4.29 5.05
C ASN A 76 11.38 -4.71 6.52
N ASP A 77 10.37 -4.18 7.23
CA ASP A 77 10.11 -4.48 8.65
C ASP A 77 8.74 -5.17 8.82
N GLU A 78 8.41 -6.03 7.85
CA GLU A 78 7.21 -6.85 7.86
C GLU A 78 7.43 -8.18 8.60
N ALA A 79 6.36 -8.65 9.26
CA ALA A 79 6.29 -10.05 9.66
C ALA A 79 6.13 -10.94 8.42
N THR A 80 6.66 -12.16 8.44
CA THR A 80 6.64 -13.12 7.31
C THR A 80 5.25 -13.31 6.69
N ILE A 81 4.17 -13.26 7.49
CA ILE A 81 2.79 -13.37 6.98
C ILE A 81 2.38 -12.19 6.08
N ALA A 82 2.95 -11.00 6.28
CA ALA A 82 2.72 -9.85 5.42
C ALA A 82 3.58 -9.94 4.14
N GLU A 83 4.81 -10.45 4.21
CA GLU A 83 5.65 -10.74 3.04
C GLU A 83 5.05 -11.84 2.13
N GLU A 84 4.39 -12.84 2.71
CA GLU A 84 3.71 -13.91 1.95
C GLU A 84 2.44 -13.43 1.22
N VAL A 85 1.80 -12.37 1.73
CA VAL A 85 0.45 -11.92 1.32
C VAL A 85 0.51 -10.66 0.46
N LEU A 86 1.41 -9.73 0.78
CA LEU A 86 1.64 -8.50 0.03
C LEU A 86 2.79 -8.72 -0.97
N PRO A 87 2.69 -8.22 -2.22
CA PRO A 87 3.80 -8.29 -3.16
C PRO A 87 4.89 -7.28 -2.82
N TYR A 88 6.14 -7.56 -3.21
CA TYR A 88 7.29 -6.65 -3.06
C TYR A 88 7.12 -5.32 -3.81
N GLN A 89 6.50 -5.36 -4.99
CA GLN A 89 6.23 -4.19 -5.81
C GLN A 89 4.94 -4.37 -6.62
N GLN A 90 4.27 -3.26 -6.97
CA GLN A 90 3.11 -3.25 -7.86
C GLN A 90 3.21 -2.14 -8.92
N VAL A 91 2.93 -2.48 -10.18
CA VAL A 91 2.77 -1.50 -11.26
C VAL A 91 1.28 -1.29 -11.51
N LEU A 92 0.80 -0.08 -11.22
CA LEU A 92 -0.58 0.35 -11.39
C LEU A 92 -0.74 1.20 -12.66
N SER A 93 -1.92 1.19 -13.26
CA SER A 93 -2.30 2.11 -14.32
C SER A 93 -3.46 2.98 -13.84
N LEU A 94 -3.18 4.25 -13.55
CA LEU A 94 -4.16 5.24 -13.07
C LEU A 94 -4.27 6.34 -14.14
N HIS A 95 -5.44 6.52 -14.75
CA HIS A 95 -5.62 7.50 -15.85
C HIS A 95 -4.61 7.38 -17.00
N GLY A 96 -4.24 6.15 -17.37
CA GLY A 96 -3.21 5.90 -18.38
C GLY A 96 -1.79 6.32 -17.98
N ARG A 97 -1.57 6.78 -16.73
CA ARG A 97 -0.26 6.93 -16.12
C ARG A 97 0.13 5.63 -15.44
N ARG A 98 1.34 5.14 -15.71
CA ARG A 98 1.92 4.05 -14.92
C ARG A 98 2.48 4.61 -13.61
N VAL A 99 2.08 4.02 -12.51
CA VAL A 99 2.61 4.27 -11.17
C VAL A 99 3.28 2.98 -10.68
N LEU A 100 4.43 3.11 -10.04
CA LEU A 100 5.12 1.99 -9.40
C LEU A 100 5.08 2.23 -7.88
N LEU A 101 4.47 1.31 -7.17
CA LEU A 101 4.43 1.26 -5.71
C LEU A 101 5.47 0.23 -5.23
N TRP A 102 6.34 0.66 -4.34
CA TRP A 102 7.31 -0.16 -3.61
C TRP A 102 7.57 0.50 -2.25
N HIS A 103 8.20 -0.22 -1.32
CA HIS A 103 8.91 0.41 -0.20
C HIS A 103 10.38 0.68 -0.59
N SER A 104 11.06 1.59 0.10
CA SER A 104 12.48 1.95 -0.15
C SER A 104 13.20 2.08 1.18
N HIS A 105 14.28 1.32 1.37
CA HIS A 105 15.01 1.21 2.64
C HIS A 105 16.41 1.83 2.58
N TYR A 106 17.06 1.80 1.40
CA TYR A 106 18.44 2.25 1.25
C TYR A 106 18.49 3.76 0.99
N PRO A 107 19.34 4.51 1.72
CA PRO A 107 19.46 5.95 1.55
C PRO A 107 20.17 6.32 0.24
N ASP A 108 21.05 5.47 -0.27
CA ASP A 108 21.64 5.63 -1.59
C ASP A 108 20.75 5.00 -2.67
N ARG A 109 20.43 5.80 -3.70
CA ARG A 109 19.56 5.38 -4.79
C ARG A 109 20.19 4.32 -5.69
N GLN A 110 21.52 4.25 -5.82
CA GLN A 110 22.17 3.22 -6.63
C GLN A 110 22.16 1.89 -5.91
N GLU A 111 22.44 1.87 -4.60
CA GLU A 111 22.28 0.69 -3.74
C GLU A 111 20.83 0.19 -3.77
N GLU A 112 19.85 1.09 -3.60
CA GLU A 112 18.41 0.79 -3.69
C GLU A 112 18.00 0.22 -5.05
N MET A 113 18.58 0.70 -6.15
CA MET A 113 18.28 0.15 -7.49
C MET A 113 19.06 -1.15 -7.78
N ALA A 114 20.19 -1.39 -7.10
CA ALA A 114 21.01 -2.58 -7.26
C ALA A 114 20.52 -3.77 -6.41
N SER A 115 19.84 -3.51 -5.28
CA SER A 115 19.15 -4.55 -4.50
C SER A 115 17.89 -5.10 -5.20
N ARG A 116 17.39 -4.38 -6.23
CA ARG A 116 16.17 -4.71 -7.00
C ARG A 116 16.49 -5.54 -8.24
N VAL A 117 16.93 -6.77 -8.01
CA VAL A 117 17.09 -7.81 -9.05
C VAL A 117 16.04 -8.90 -8.87
N ASP A 118 14.92 -8.72 -9.57
CA ASP A 118 13.97 -9.78 -9.97
C ASP A 118 14.39 -10.36 -11.34
#